data_AF-A0A382YYL1-F1
#
_entry.id   AF-A0A382YYL1-F1
#
_cell.length_a   1.000
_cell.length_b   1.000
_cell.length_c   1.000
_cell.angle_alpha   90.00
_cell.angle_beta   90.00
_cell.angle_gamma   90.00
#
_symmetry.space_group_name_H-M   'P 1'
#
loop_
_entity.id
_entity.type
_entity.pdbx_description
1 polymer ?
#
loop_
_entity_poly.entity_id
_entity_poly.type
_entity_poly.pdbx_seq_one_letter_code
_entity_poly.pdbx_strand_id
1 'polypeptide(L)'
;IKLAGGHQENSLKNRIYIQRANGGIENVVRGRLKRPNAGDTIVVPVEGDPQDFDTASFVADILSVLTNLVAILAIIDNNSDNN
;
A
#
# COMPACT_ATOMS: atom_id res chain seq x y z
N ILE A 1 -18.96 9.65 11.70
CA ILE A 1 -18.95 10.48 10.46
C ILE A 1 -19.68 11.81 10.64
N LYS A 2 -21.00 11.88 10.88
CA LYS A 2 -21.68 13.16 11.14
C LYS A 2 -21.04 13.98 12.28
N LEU A 3 -20.64 13.29 13.37
CA LEU A 3 -19.93 13.89 14.51
C LEU A 3 -18.52 14.42 14.16
N ALA A 4 -17.96 14.03 13.01
CA ALA A 4 -16.65 14.47 12.52
C ALA A 4 -16.76 15.55 11.44
N GLY A 5 -17.91 16.23 11.33
CA GLY A 5 -18.15 17.24 10.28
C GLY A 5 -18.73 16.68 8.98
N GLY A 6 -19.07 15.39 8.93
CA GLY A 6 -19.64 14.75 7.74
C GLY A 6 -18.60 14.07 6.87
N HIS A 7 -18.93 13.92 5.58
CA HIS A 7 -18.05 13.33 4.58
C HIS A 7 -17.25 14.43 3.89
N GLN A 8 -15.95 14.22 3.70
CA GLN A 8 -15.11 15.08 2.87
C GLN A 8 -15.55 15.04 1.40
N GLU A 9 -15.26 16.10 0.65
CA GLU A 9 -15.38 16.13 -0.81
C GLU A 9 -14.57 14.99 -1.45
N ASN A 10 -15.11 14.37 -2.50
CA ASN A 10 -14.53 13.20 -3.17
C ASN A 10 -14.31 11.96 -2.29
N SER A 11 -14.97 11.87 -1.12
CA SER A 11 -14.90 10.66 -0.30
C SER A 11 -15.72 9.50 -0.87
N LEU A 12 -15.18 8.29 -0.77
CA LEU A 12 -15.85 7.04 -1.15
C LEU A 12 -16.87 6.65 -0.07
N LYS A 13 -18.04 7.30 -0.07
CA LYS A 13 -19.08 7.17 0.98
C LYS A 13 -19.57 5.74 1.23
N ASN A 14 -19.45 4.85 0.24
CA ASN A 14 -19.83 3.44 0.34
C ASN A 14 -18.69 2.52 0.79
N ARG A 15 -17.48 3.05 1.00
CA ARG A 15 -16.31 2.32 1.48
C ARG A 15 -15.89 2.91 2.83
N ILE A 16 -16.44 2.35 3.90
CA ILE A 16 -16.13 2.76 5.26
C ILE A 16 -15.49 1.56 5.95
N TYR A 17 -14.40 1.80 6.66
CA TYR A 17 -13.66 0.77 7.38
C TYR A 17 -13.53 1.14 8.86
N ILE A 18 -13.48 0.12 9.71
CA ILE A 18 -13.06 0.24 11.10
C ILE A 18 -11.72 -0.46 11.21
N GLN A 19 -10.68 0.30 11.52
CA GLN A 19 -9.41 -0.23 11.96
C GLN A 19 -9.50 -0.46 13.47
N ARG A 20 -9.42 -1.71 13.88
CA ARG A 20 -9.49 -2.13 15.28
C ARG A 20 -8.20 -1.76 16.01
N ALA A 21 -8.30 -1.57 17.32
CA ALA A 21 -7.13 -1.32 18.17
C ALA A 21 -6.04 -2.42 18.07
N ASN A 22 -6.41 -3.65 17.69
CA ASN A 22 -5.48 -4.77 17.48
C ASN A 22 -4.90 -4.83 16.06
N GLY A 23 -5.15 -3.84 15.21
CA GLY A 23 -4.69 -3.77 13.82
C GLY A 23 -5.60 -4.46 12.79
N GLY A 24 -6.66 -5.15 13.23
CA GLY A 24 -7.64 -5.76 12.31
C GLY A 24 -8.42 -4.72 11.53
N ILE A 25 -8.76 -4.99 10.27
CA ILE A 25 -9.55 -4.08 9.42
C ILE A 25 -10.87 -4.74 9.06
N GLU A 26 -11.95 -4.00 9.29
CA GLU A 26 -13.30 -4.46 9.00
C GLU A 26 -14.06 -3.48 8.11
N ASN A 27 -14.67 -3.99 7.03
CA ASN A 27 -15.58 -3.20 6.22
C ASN A 27 -16.94 -3.01 6.94
N VAL A 28 -17.46 -1.79 6.87
CA VAL A 28 -18.82 -1.42 7.30
C VAL A 28 -19.74 -1.52 6.08
N VAL A 29 -20.26 -2.73 5.85
CA VAL A 29 -21.20 -2.99 4.75
C VAL A 29 -22.53 -2.30 5.04
N ARG A 30 -23.08 -1.62 4.02
CA ARG A 30 -24.39 -0.96 4.07
C ARG A 30 -25.46 -1.93 4.62
N GLY A 31 -26.10 -1.56 5.73
CA GLY A 31 -27.13 -2.38 6.39
C GLY A 31 -26.64 -3.26 7.54
N ARG A 32 -25.32 -3.46 7.71
CA ARG A 32 -24.75 -4.08 8.92
C ARG A 32 -24.20 -3.01 9.84
N LEU A 33 -24.90 -2.77 10.95
CA LEU A 33 -24.47 -1.79 11.94
C LEU A 33 -23.27 -2.35 12.72
N LYS A 34 -22.05 -1.94 12.36
CA LYS A 34 -20.84 -2.21 13.15
C LYS A 34 -20.56 -1.03 14.06
N ARG A 35 -20.47 -1.29 15.36
CA ARG A 35 -20.12 -0.28 16.36
C ARG A 35 -18.60 -0.23 16.54
N PRO A 36 -17.97 0.95 16.49
CA PRO A 36 -16.58 1.11 16.88
C PRO A 36 -16.45 0.99 18.41
N ASN A 37 -15.36 0.39 18.85
CA ASN A 37 -14.96 0.32 20.25
C ASN A 37 -13.95 1.43 20.57
N ALA A 38 -13.63 1.60 21.86
CA ALA A 38 -12.55 2.50 22.27
C ALA A 38 -11.22 2.03 21.65
N GLY A 39 -10.48 2.98 21.07
CA GLY A 39 -9.22 2.71 20.36
C GLY A 39 -9.38 2.31 18.89
N ASP A 40 -10.61 2.14 18.40
CA ASP A 40 -10.83 1.92 16.97
C ASP A 40 -10.76 3.23 16.18
N THR A 41 -10.30 3.15 14.93
CA THR A 41 -10.26 4.26 13.98
C THR A 41 -11.26 4.02 12.84
N ILE A 42 -12.09 5.01 12.54
CA ILE A 42 -12.99 4.97 11.37
C ILE A 42 -12.26 5.59 10.19
N VAL A 43 -12.08 4.82 9.12
CA VAL A 43 -11.41 5.25 7.89
C VAL A 43 -12.44 5.39 6.77
N VAL A 44 -12.50 6.57 6.17
CA VAL A 44 -13.28 6.84 4.96
C VAL A 44 -12.27 7.29 3.89
N PRO A 45 -11.93 6.46 2.92
CA PRO A 45 -11.00 6.84 1.88
C PRO A 45 -11.57 7.98 1.06
N VAL A 46 -10.68 8.87 0.64
CA VAL A 46 -10.93 9.72 -0.52
C VAL A 46 -10.74 8.89 -1.79
N GLU A 47 -11.50 9.22 -2.82
CA GLU A 47 -11.18 8.81 -4.18
C GLU A 47 -9.84 9.46 -4.52
N GLY A 48 -8.77 8.71 -4.24
CA GLY A 48 -7.44 9.07 -4.70
C GLY A 48 -7.39 8.82 -6.20
N ASP A 49 -6.62 9.64 -6.90
CA ASP A 49 -6.03 9.16 -8.15
C ASP A 49 -5.32 7.84 -7.79
N PRO A 50 -5.57 6.73 -8.50
CA PRO A 50 -4.69 5.59 -8.36
C PRO A 50 -3.28 6.13 -8.55
N GLN A 51 -2.38 5.91 -7.59
CA GLN A 51 -1.01 6.33 -7.78
C GLN A 51 -0.55 5.68 -9.08
N ASP A 52 -0.33 6.50 -10.11
CA ASP A 52 0.03 6.01 -11.41
C ASP A 52 1.25 5.11 -11.23
N PHE A 53 1.11 3.87 -11.68
CA PHE A 53 2.21 2.93 -11.58
C PHE A 53 3.38 3.48 -12.40
N ASP A 54 4.43 3.92 -11.70
CA ASP A 54 5.63 4.45 -12.33
C ASP A 54 6.45 3.31 -12.93
N THR A 55 6.11 2.97 -14.17
CA THR A 55 6.80 1.96 -14.97
C THR A 55 8.29 2.24 -15.11
N ALA A 56 8.71 3.52 -15.15
CA ALA A 56 10.11 3.88 -15.32
C ALA A 56 10.90 3.57 -14.05
N SER A 57 10.39 3.97 -12.89
CA SER A 57 11.00 3.64 -11.59
C SER A 57 11.04 2.14 -11.35
N PHE A 58 9.96 1.41 -11.65
CA PHE A 58 9.94 -0.04 -11.52
C PHE A 58 10.98 -0.75 -12.40
N VAL A 59 11.11 -0.34 -13.66
CA VAL A 59 12.13 -0.90 -14.57
C VAL A 59 13.53 -0.54 -14.09
N ALA A 60 13.75 0.69 -13.60
CA ALA A 60 15.03 1.10 -13.04
C ALA A 60 15.44 0.25 -11.83
N ASP A 61 14.51 -0.05 -10.93
CA ASP A 61 14.74 -0.91 -9.77
C ASP A 61 15.12 -2.34 -10.19
N ILE A 62 14.41 -2.91 -11.17
CA ILE A 62 14.76 -4.23 -11.73
C ILE A 62 16.17 -4.20 -12.35
N LEU A 63 16.48 -3.20 -13.17
CA LEU A 63 17.78 -3.08 -13.83
C LEU A 63 18.91 -2.92 -12.83
N SER A 64 18.69 -2.22 -11.72
CA SER A 64 19.67 -2.09 -10.63
C SER A 64 19.99 -3.44 -10.01
N VAL A 65 18.96 -4.23 -9.66
CA VAL A 65 19.15 -5.58 -9.12
C VAL A 65 19.88 -6.48 -10.11
N LEU A 66 19.46 -6.49 -11.37
CA LEU A 66 20.11 -7.28 -12.42
C LEU A 66 21.56 -6.87 -12.63
N THR A 67 21.85 -5.57 -12.63
CA THR A 67 23.21 -5.04 -12.78
C THR A 67 24.11 -5.49 -11.63
N ASN A 68 23.60 -5.44 -10.39
CA ASN A 68 24.33 -5.94 -9.22
C ASN A 68 24.62 -7.45 -9.34
N LEU A 69 23.66 -8.25 -9.82
CA LEU A 69 23.86 -9.69 -10.06
C LEU A 69 24.90 -9.95 -11.15
N VAL A 70 24.83 -9.22 -12.27
CA VAL A 70 25.81 -9.33 -13.38
C VAL A 70 27.21 -8.95 -12.90
N ALA A 71 27.35 -7.89 -12.12
CA ALA A 71 28.64 -7.47 -11.59
C ALA A 71 29.26 -8.56 -10.69
N ILE A 72 28.46 -9.20 -9.82
CA ILE A 72 28.92 -10.31 -8.99
C ILE A 72 29.35 -11.50 -9.86
N LEU A 73 28.55 -11.88 -10.86
CA LEU A 73 28.87 -12.98 -11.78
C LEU A 73 30.18 -12.72 -12.54
N ALA A 74 30.38 -11.51 -13.06
CA ALA A 74 31.61 -11.15 -13.76
C ALA A 74 32.85 -11.21 -12.85
N ILE A 75 32.72 -10.87 -11.56
CA ILE A 75 33.82 -11.03 -10.59
C ILE A 75 34.13 -12.51 -10.35
N ILE A 76 33.10 -13.37 -10.28
CA ILE A 76 33.27 -14.81 -10.12
C ILE A 76 34.00 -15.39 -11.34
N ASP A 77 33.51 -15.10 -12.55
CA ASP A 77 34.11 -15.59 -13.80
C ASP A 77 35.58 -15.18 -13.93
N ASN A 78 35.90 -13.90 -13.68
CA ASN A 78 37.29 -13.43 -13.71
C ASN A 78 38.19 -14.09 -12.66
N ASN A 79 37.67 -14.48 -11.50
CA ASN A 79 38.47 -15.20 -10.49
C ASN A 79 38.63 -16.69 -10.82
N SER A 80 37.67 -17.30 -11.53
CA SER A 80 37.77 -18.68 -11.99
C SER A 80 38.79 -18.87 -13.11
N ASP A 81 38.98 -17.88 -13.98
CA ASP A 81 39.98 -17.94 -15.06
C ASP A 81 41.43 -17.71 -14.59
N ASN A 82 41.61 -17.13 -13.40
CA ASN A 82 42.92 -16.79 -12.82
C ASN A 82 43.47 -17.85 -11.84
N ASN A 83 42.87 -19.05 -11.78
CA ASN A 83 43.28 -20.17 -10.92
C ASN A 83 43.31 -21.49 -11.69
#